data_AF-A0A7J4E376-F1
#
_entry.id   AF-A0A7J4E376-F1
#
_cell.length_a   1.000
_cell.length_b   1.000
_cell.length_c   1.000
_cell.angle_alpha   90.00
_cell.angle_beta   90.00
_cell.angle_gamma   90.00
#
_symmetry.space_group_name_H-M   'P 1'
#
loop_
_entity.id
_entity.type
_entity.pdbx_description
1 polymer ?
#
loop_
_entity_poly.entity_id
_entity_poly.type
_entity_poly.pdbx_seq_one_letter_code
_entity_poly.pdbx_strand_id
1 'polypeptide(L)'
;MNLNPSYCNPKNLGVESLKINEIRPGMSGVNVTGKIVDIGEKRLVSTRFGNAFVAKATLEDETGQIALNLWRDQINMVKVGDTIKIENGFTKQFRGQTELSVGSRGKITVISEEKEP
;
A
#
# COMPACT_ATOMS: atom_id res chain seq x y z
N MET A 1 -30.97 14.51 -23.33
CA MET A 1 -30.50 14.45 -21.92
C MET A 1 -30.50 12.97 -21.53
N ASN A 2 -29.44 12.31 -21.08
CA ASN A 2 -28.30 12.72 -20.26
C ASN A 2 -27.01 12.07 -20.78
N LEU A 3 -25.93 12.85 -20.77
CA LEU A 3 -24.57 12.41 -21.03
C LEU A 3 -24.16 11.44 -19.91
N ASN A 4 -23.92 10.17 -20.25
CA ASN A 4 -23.06 9.33 -19.43
C ASN A 4 -21.65 9.50 -20.00
N PRO A 5 -20.78 10.30 -19.37
CA PRO A 5 -19.44 10.51 -19.87
C PRO A 5 -18.67 9.20 -19.79
N SER A 6 -18.17 8.79 -20.96
CA SER A 6 -17.21 7.73 -21.17
C SER A 6 -16.04 7.87 -20.19
N TYR A 7 -15.91 6.94 -19.26
CA TYR A 7 -14.60 6.61 -18.70
C TYR A 7 -13.92 5.60 -19.63
N CYS A 8 -13.55 6.07 -20.83
CA CYS A 8 -12.44 5.47 -21.54
C CYS A 8 -11.17 6.09 -20.96
N ASN A 9 -10.36 5.30 -20.26
CA ASN A 9 -8.93 5.59 -20.20
C ASN A 9 -8.18 4.41 -20.84
N PRO A 10 -7.71 4.54 -22.09
CA PRO A 10 -6.89 3.53 -22.74
C PRO A 10 -5.45 3.66 -22.23
N LYS A 11 -4.77 2.52 -22.10
CA LYS A 11 -3.35 2.29 -21.72
C LYS A 11 -3.14 1.93 -20.25
N ASN A 12 -3.07 0.63 -19.96
CA ASN A 12 -1.88 0.01 -19.39
C ASN A 12 -2.04 -1.52 -19.43
N LEU A 13 -1.28 -2.17 -20.30
CA LEU A 13 -1.06 -3.61 -20.27
C LEU A 13 -0.10 -3.87 -19.09
N GLY A 14 -0.61 -3.95 -17.86
CA GLY A 14 0.22 -4.18 -16.67
C GLY A 14 -0.41 -3.66 -15.39
N VAL A 15 -0.94 -4.58 -14.57
CA VAL A 15 -1.32 -4.43 -13.15
C VAL A 15 -2.15 -3.17 -12.84
N GLU A 16 -3.48 -3.28 -12.89
CA GLU A 16 -4.40 -2.19 -12.49
C GLU A 16 -4.12 -1.74 -11.05
N SER A 17 -3.68 -0.49 -10.88
CA SER A 17 -3.53 0.16 -9.58
C SER A 17 -4.85 0.81 -9.16
N LEU A 18 -5.39 0.37 -8.03
CA LEU A 18 -6.58 0.90 -7.39
C LEU A 18 -6.26 2.16 -6.59
N LYS A 19 -7.25 3.05 -6.50
CA LYS A 19 -7.19 4.23 -5.64
C LYS A 19 -7.47 3.88 -4.19
N ILE A 20 -6.84 4.58 -3.25
CA ILE A 20 -6.99 4.33 -1.81
C ILE A 20 -8.45 4.41 -1.38
N ASN A 21 -9.21 5.40 -1.88
CA ASN A 21 -10.63 5.55 -1.55
C ASN A 21 -11.51 4.41 -2.08
N GLU A 22 -11.05 3.64 -3.07
CA GLU A 22 -11.78 2.49 -3.61
C GLU A 22 -11.46 1.19 -2.84
N ILE A 23 -10.46 1.23 -1.97
CA ILE A 23 -10.03 0.08 -1.19
C ILE A 23 -11.07 -0.25 -0.12
N ARG A 24 -11.63 -1.45 -0.20
CA ARG A 24 -12.54 -2.01 0.80
C ARG A 24 -11.84 -3.03 1.69
N PRO A 25 -12.30 -3.23 2.93
CA PRO A 25 -11.78 -4.30 3.78
C PRO A 25 -12.08 -5.68 3.18
N GLY A 26 -11.11 -6.60 3.29
CA GLY A 26 -11.24 -7.98 2.78
C GLY A 26 -10.88 -8.16 1.31
N MET A 27 -10.33 -7.14 0.66
CA MET A 27 -9.79 -7.25 -0.70
C MET A 27 -8.39 -7.88 -0.67
N SER A 28 -8.08 -8.64 -1.71
CA SER A 28 -6.75 -9.23 -1.92
C SER A 28 -6.32 -9.01 -3.36
N GLY A 29 -5.02 -8.93 -3.61
CA GLY A 29 -4.53 -8.55 -4.93
C GLY A 29 -4.61 -7.03 -5.19
N VAL A 30 -4.67 -6.22 -4.14
CA VAL A 30 -4.78 -4.76 -4.24
C VAL A 30 -3.43 -4.19 -4.62
N ASN A 31 -3.37 -3.51 -5.76
CA ASN A 31 -2.20 -2.75 -6.18
C ASN A 31 -2.49 -1.28 -5.95
N VAL A 32 -1.60 -0.57 -5.28
CA VAL A 32 -1.78 0.86 -4.99
C VAL A 32 -0.42 1.54 -5.02
N THR A 33 -0.40 2.77 -5.51
CA THR A 33 0.77 3.62 -5.47
C THR A 33 0.45 4.82 -4.58
N GLY A 34 1.38 5.20 -3.73
CA GLY A 34 1.21 6.36 -2.86
C GLY A 34 2.53 6.77 -2.23
N LYS A 35 2.51 7.91 -1.56
CA LYS A 35 3.63 8.45 -0.81
C LYS A 35 3.51 8.12 0.66
N ILE A 36 4.61 7.71 1.28
CA ILE A 36 4.63 7.53 2.73
C ILE A 36 4.73 8.90 3.38
N VAL A 37 3.70 9.26 4.14
CA VAL A 37 3.67 10.53 4.89
C VAL A 37 4.08 10.35 6.35
N ASP A 38 3.95 9.14 6.88
CA ASP A 38 4.31 8.82 8.26
C ASP A 38 4.74 7.35 8.39
N ILE A 39 5.70 7.08 9.27
CA ILE A 39 6.09 5.72 9.66
C ILE A 39 6.06 5.67 11.19
N GLY A 40 5.07 4.97 11.73
CA GLY A 40 4.96 4.73 13.15
C GLY A 40 6.05 3.81 13.68
N GLU A 41 6.05 3.65 15.00
CA GLU A 41 7.09 2.90 15.69
C GLU A 41 7.12 1.41 15.30
N LYS A 42 8.33 0.87 15.15
CA LYS A 42 8.56 -0.56 15.00
C LYS A 42 8.11 -1.29 16.27
N ARG A 43 7.15 -2.20 16.13
CA ARG A 43 6.66 -3.06 17.21
C ARG A 43 7.08 -4.49 16.96
N LEU A 44 7.54 -5.17 18.01
CA LEU A 44 7.84 -6.59 17.95
C LEU A 44 6.59 -7.39 18.32
N VAL A 45 6.13 -8.23 17.39
CA VAL A 45 4.98 -9.11 17.57
C VAL A 45 5.43 -10.56 17.59
N SER A 46 5.00 -11.33 18.59
CA SER A 46 5.24 -12.77 18.64
C SER A 46 4.21 -13.49 17.78
N THR A 47 4.68 -14.09 16.69
CA THR A 47 3.85 -14.91 15.79
C THR A 47 4.08 -16.39 16.07
N ARG A 48 3.22 -17.27 15.55
CA ARG A 48 3.39 -18.75 15.65
C ARG A 48 4.70 -19.28 15.07
N PHE A 49 5.40 -18.49 14.27
CA PHE A 49 6.68 -18.81 13.63
C PHE A 49 7.86 -18.05 14.24
N GLY A 50 7.65 -17.35 15.36
CA GLY A 50 8.66 -16.53 16.04
C GLY A 50 8.34 -15.04 16.07
N ASN A 51 9.26 -14.26 16.63
CA ASN A 51 9.13 -12.81 16.75
C ASN A 51 9.32 -12.15 15.38
N ALA A 52 8.42 -11.23 15.02
CA ALA A 52 8.51 -10.42 13.81
C ALA A 52 8.35 -8.94 14.16
N PHE A 53 9.08 -8.08 13.47
CA PHE A 53 8.84 -6.65 13.56
C PHE A 53 7.73 -6.24 12.60
N VAL A 54 6.85 -5.38 13.07
CA VAL A 54 5.80 -4.73 12.29
C VAL A 54 5.84 -3.22 12.56
N ALA A 55 5.78 -2.40 11.53
CA ALA A 55 5.60 -0.96 11.65
C ALA A 55 4.35 -0.54 10.89
N LYS A 56 3.61 0.42 11.43
CA LYS A 56 2.42 0.98 10.79
C LYS A 56 2.83 2.26 10.10
N ALA A 57 2.86 2.26 8.78
CA ALA A 57 3.08 3.45 7.97
C ALA A 57 1.75 4.03 7.48
N THR A 58 1.74 5.31 7.18
CA THR A 58 0.60 5.98 6.54
C THR A 58 0.98 6.25 5.09
N LEU A 59 0.24 5.61 4.19
CA LEU A 59 0.36 5.80 2.76
C LEU A 59 -0.73 6.77 2.31
N GLU A 60 -0.34 7.83 1.63
CA GLU A 60 -1.22 8.85 1.06
C GLU A 60 -1.16 8.83 -0.47
N ASP A 61 -2.31 8.98 -1.10
CA ASP A 61 -2.49 9.17 -2.54
C ASP A 61 -3.42 10.36 -2.77
N GLU A 62 -3.57 10.79 -4.02
CA GLU A 62 -4.50 11.87 -4.41
C GLU A 62 -5.96 11.64 -3.96
N THR A 63 -6.33 10.39 -3.69
CA THR A 63 -7.69 10.02 -3.29
C THR A 63 -7.92 9.89 -1.79
N GLY A 64 -6.86 9.78 -0.98
CA GLY A 64 -6.99 9.58 0.46
C GLY A 64 -5.77 8.94 1.11
N GLN A 65 -5.95 8.45 2.33
CA GLN A 65 -4.87 7.90 3.17
C GLN A 65 -5.26 6.51 3.70
N ILE A 66 -4.29 5.59 3.75
CA ILE A 66 -4.47 4.25 4.31
C ILE A 66 -3.28 3.84 5.18
N ALA A 67 -3.58 3.10 6.24
CA ALA A 67 -2.57 2.47 7.06
C ALA A 67 -1.95 1.28 6.34
N LEU A 68 -0.63 1.25 6.21
CA LEU A 68 0.17 0.17 5.66
C LEU A 68 0.96 -0.53 6.77
N ASN A 69 0.77 -1.83 6.94
CA ASN A 69 1.57 -2.63 7.85
C ASN A 69 2.80 -3.19 7.11
N LEU A 70 3.97 -2.69 7.49
CA LEU A 70 5.28 -3.09 7.00
C LEU A 70 5.85 -4.18 7.90
N TRP A 71 6.27 -5.29 7.33
CA TRP A 71 6.79 -6.44 8.06
C TRP A 71 8.30 -6.61 7.87
N ARG A 72 9.01 -6.89 8.97
CA ARG A 72 10.46 -7.23 8.99
C ARG A 72 11.29 -6.22 8.18
N ASP A 73 11.92 -6.66 7.11
CA ASP A 73 12.81 -5.87 6.26
C ASP A 73 12.08 -4.77 5.50
N GLN A 74 10.78 -4.91 5.23
CA GLN A 74 9.96 -3.90 4.56
C GLN A 74 9.99 -2.56 5.29
N ILE A 75 10.16 -2.57 6.62
CA ILE A 75 10.24 -1.37 7.46
C ILE A 75 11.48 -0.54 7.12
N ASN A 76 12.60 -1.20 6.79
CA ASN A 76 13.86 -0.54 6.45
C ASN A 76 13.96 -0.18 4.97
N MET A 77 13.12 -0.79 4.12
CA MET A 77 13.10 -0.53 2.67
C MET A 77 12.49 0.82 2.32
N VAL A 78 11.63 1.37 3.18
CA VAL A 78 10.83 2.57 2.88
C VAL A 78 11.10 3.65 3.91
N LYS A 79 11.04 4.92 3.49
CA LYS A 79 11.19 6.07 4.39
C LYS A 79 10.03 7.03 4.24
N VAL A 80 9.83 7.86 5.27
CA VAL A 80 8.90 8.99 5.20
C VAL A 80 9.35 9.91 4.07
N GLY A 81 8.44 10.23 3.16
CA GLY A 81 8.71 11.01 1.96
C GLY A 81 8.87 10.17 0.69
N ASP A 82 9.10 8.86 0.79
CA ASP A 82 9.25 8.01 -0.39
C ASP A 82 7.90 7.69 -1.03
N THR A 83 7.86 7.68 -2.36
CA THR A 83 6.74 7.14 -3.13
C THR A 83 6.97 5.65 -3.31
N ILE A 84 5.98 4.83 -2.93
CA ILE A 84 6.04 3.38 -3.06
C ILE A 84 4.87 2.86 -3.87
N LYS A 85 5.12 1.79 -4.63
CA LYS A 85 4.11 0.97 -5.30
C LYS A 85 4.00 -0.36 -4.59
N ILE A 86 2.79 -0.68 -4.18
CA ILE A 86 2.42 -1.95 -3.57
C ILE A 86 1.73 -2.77 -4.64
N GLU A 87 2.15 -4.01 -4.79
CA GLU A 87 1.56 -4.98 -5.70
C GLU A 87 1.12 -6.22 -4.90
N ASN A 88 -0.04 -6.79 -5.25
CA ASN A 88 -0.62 -7.93 -4.58
C ASN A 88 -0.75 -7.75 -3.04
N GLY A 89 -1.08 -6.54 -2.61
CA GLY A 89 -1.45 -6.24 -1.23
C GLY A 89 -2.79 -6.86 -0.85
N PHE A 90 -3.03 -6.97 0.45
CA PHE A 90 -4.33 -7.39 0.97
C PHE A 90 -4.79 -6.46 2.08
N THR A 91 -6.08 -6.22 2.15
CA THR A 91 -6.67 -5.34 3.15
C THR A 91 -7.29 -6.17 4.25
N LYS A 92 -6.98 -5.78 5.47
CA LYS A 92 -7.50 -6.42 6.66
C LYS A 92 -8.25 -5.37 7.47
N GLN A 93 -9.42 -5.74 7.96
CA GLN A 93 -10.10 -4.92 8.94
C GLN A 93 -9.58 -5.27 10.33
N PHE A 94 -9.02 -4.29 11.03
CA PHE A 94 -8.58 -4.43 12.41
C PHE A 94 -9.23 -3.35 13.27
N ARG A 95 -10.02 -3.77 14.27
CA ARG A 95 -10.77 -2.88 15.17
C ARG A 95 -11.62 -1.83 14.43
N GLY A 96 -12.24 -2.22 13.31
CA GLY A 96 -13.06 -1.34 12.49
C GLY A 96 -12.30 -0.45 11.51
N GLN A 97 -10.96 -0.41 11.57
CA GLN A 97 -10.13 0.32 10.61
C GLN A 97 -9.62 -0.62 9.50
N THR A 98 -9.61 -0.14 8.27
CA THR A 98 -9.01 -0.86 7.14
C THR A 98 -7.51 -0.61 7.11
N GLU A 99 -6.74 -1.69 7.18
CA GLU A 99 -5.28 -1.66 7.10
C GLU A 99 -4.84 -2.47 5.88
N LEU A 100 -3.97 -1.89 5.07
CA LEU A 100 -3.28 -2.56 3.98
C LEU A 100 -2.07 -3.30 4.54
N SER A 101 -1.84 -4.52 4.07
CA SER A 101 -0.70 -5.33 4.45
C SER A 101 -0.16 -6.05 3.23
N VAL A 102 1.15 -6.27 3.21
CA VAL A 102 1.82 -6.94 2.10
C VAL A 102 2.33 -8.30 2.58
N GLY A 103 1.75 -9.36 2.02
CA GLY A 103 2.09 -10.74 2.39
C GLY A 103 3.21 -11.29 1.52
N SER A 104 3.47 -12.60 1.62
CA SER A 104 4.52 -13.28 0.83
C SER A 104 4.32 -13.22 -0.69
N ARG A 105 3.09 -13.03 -1.15
CA ARG A 105 2.76 -12.85 -2.59
C ARG A 105 2.81 -11.39 -3.02
N GLY A 106 2.90 -10.47 -2.07
CA GLY A 106 2.91 -9.04 -2.32
C GLY A 106 4.33 -8.51 -2.49
N LYS A 107 4.45 -7.39 -3.21
CA LYS A 107 5.73 -6.73 -3.46
C LYS A 107 5.61 -5.25 -3.16
N ILE A 108 6.63 -4.68 -2.52
CA ILE A 108 6.78 -3.24 -2.32
C ILE A 108 7.94 -2.80 -3.20
N THR A 109 7.68 -1.83 -4.07
CA THR A 109 8.67 -1.22 -4.95
C THR A 109 8.74 0.26 -4.60
N VAL A 110 9.91 0.73 -4.18
CA VAL A 110 10.11 2.16 -3.93
C VAL A 110 10.35 2.83 -5.28
N ILE A 111 9.48 3.78 -5.61
CA ILE A 111 9.58 4.66 -6.77
C ILE A 111 10.17 5.98 -6.26
N SER A 112 11.34 5.91 -5.62
CA SER A 112 12.16 7.11 -5.45
C SER A 112 12.57 7.52 -6.86
N GLU A 113 12.29 8.75 -7.24
CA GLU A 113 12.67 9.32 -8.54
C GLU A 113 14.19 9.53 -8.56
N GLU A 114 14.94 8.43 -8.53
CA GLU A 114 16.34 8.41 -8.91
C GLU A 114 16.34 8.55 -10.43
N LYS A 115 16.28 9.81 -10.89
CA LYS A 115 16.82 10.14 -12.21
C LYS A 115 18.23 9.55 -12.25
N GLU A 116 18.47 8.65 -13.19
CA GLU A 116 19.83 8.29 -13.59
C GLU A 116 20.64 9.59 -13.80
N PRO A 117 21.90 9.65 -13.32
CA PRO A 117 22.78 10.79 -13.51
C PRO A 117 23.13 11.05 -14.99
#